data_AF-A0A956ICJ5-F1
#
_entry.id   AF-A0A956ICJ5-F1
#
_cell.length_a   1.000
_cell.length_b   1.000
_cell.length_c   1.000
_cell.angle_alpha   90.00
_cell.angle_beta   90.00
_cell.angle_gamma   90.00
#
_symmetry.space_group_name_H-M   'P 1'
#
loop_
_entity.id
_entity.type
_entity.pdbx_description
1 polymer ?
#
loop_
_entity_poly.entity_id
_entity_poly.type
_entity_poly.pdbx_seq_one_letter_code
_entity_poly.pdbx_strand_id
1 'polypeptide(L)' 'QGGISNGEPIVLRVAFKPTATIASAQQTVDRAGHAVVLEAQGRHDPCVLPRAVPLVEAMTCLMLADDWLRQRANEVL' A
#
# COMPACT_ATOMS: atom_id res chain seq x y z
N GLN A 1 7.26 7.04 -20.86
CA GLN A 1 7.99 5.79 -21.20
C GLN A 1 9.40 5.87 -20.63
N GLY A 2 10.05 4.74 -20.31
CA GLY A 2 11.40 4.78 -19.72
C GLY A 2 11.46 5.38 -18.32
N GLY A 3 10.41 5.20 -17.51
CA GLY A 3 10.33 5.75 -16.14
C GLY A 3 9.90 7.22 -16.06
N ILE A 4 9.67 7.90 -17.18
CA ILE A 4 9.22 9.30 -17.24
C ILE A 4 7.79 9.38 -17.78
N SER A 5 7.00 10.34 -17.29
CA SER A 5 5.69 10.65 -17.85
C SER A 5 5.80 11.06 -19.32
N ASN A 6 4.77 10.76 -20.12
CA ASN A 6 4.74 11.07 -21.56
C ASN A 6 3.50 11.89 -21.96
N GLY A 7 2.80 12.47 -20.99
CA GLY A 7 1.58 13.26 -21.21
C GLY A 7 0.28 12.45 -21.27
N GLU A 8 0.35 11.12 -21.40
CA GLU A 8 -0.82 10.25 -21.37
C GLU A 8 -1.31 9.96 -19.94
N PRO A 9 -2.56 9.51 -19.75
CA PRO A 9 -3.06 9.08 -18.44
C PRO A 9 -2.17 8.01 -17.80
N ILE A 10 -1.78 8.24 -16.55
CA ILE A 10 -1.04 7.24 -15.75
C ILE A 10 -2.05 6.22 -15.21
N VAL A 11 -1.97 4.99 -15.71
CA VAL A 11 -2.86 3.89 -15.28
C VAL A 11 -2.12 2.95 -14.34
N LEU A 12 -2.62 2.83 -13.11
CA LEU A 12 -2.06 1.97 -12.07
C LEU A 12 -2.98 0.78 -11.79
N ARG A 13 -2.39 -0.39 -11.57
CA ARG A 13 -3.08 -1.56 -11.01
C ARG A 13 -2.32 -2.02 -9.78
N VAL A 14 -3.04 -2.12 -8.66
CA VAL A 14 -2.44 -2.43 -7.37
C VAL A 14 -3.07 -3.69 -6.81
N ALA A 15 -2.24 -4.65 -6.43
CA ALA A 15 -2.67 -5.87 -5.77
C ALA A 15 -2.50 -5.74 -4.26
N PHE A 16 -3.55 -6.09 -3.52
CA PHE A 16 -3.50 -6.21 -2.07
C PHE A 16 -3.66 -7.66 -1.69
N LYS A 17 -2.79 -8.15 -0.79
CA LYS A 17 -3.02 -9.44 -0.15
C LYS A 17 -4.29 -9.38 0.72
N PRO A 18 -4.96 -10.52 0.98
CA PRO A 18 -6.00 -10.59 2.00
C PRO A 18 -5.52 -10.13 3.36
N THR A 19 -6.45 -9.76 4.24
CA THR A 19 -6.12 -9.39 5.62
C THR A 19 -5.47 -10.57 6.34
N ALA A 20 -4.34 -10.30 7.00
CA ALA A 20 -3.56 -11.35 7.67
C ALA A 20 -4.27 -11.89 8.92
N THR A 21 -5.05 -11.04 9.59
CA THR A 21 -5.80 -11.42 10.78
C THR A 21 -7.20 -11.84 10.39
N ILE A 22 -7.50 -13.12 10.58
CA ILE A 22 -8.81 -13.72 10.35
C ILE A 22 -9.27 -14.42 11.63
N ALA A 23 -10.57 -14.70 11.72
CA ALA A 23 -11.16 -15.32 12.91
C ALA A 23 -10.72 -16.78 13.14
N SER A 24 -10.13 -17.43 12.14
CA SER A 24 -9.62 -18.79 12.27
C SER A 24 -8.31 -18.80 13.08
N ALA A 25 -8.10 -19.85 13.88
CA ALA A 25 -6.85 -20.07 14.58
C ALA A 25 -5.69 -20.26 13.58
N GLN A 26 -4.59 -19.54 13.77
CA GLN A 26 -3.45 -19.55 12.85
C GLN A 26 -2.18 -20.04 13.56
N GLN A 27 -1.44 -20.95 12.95
CA GLN A 27 -0.13 -21.39 13.45
C GLN A 27 0.91 -20.32 13.11
N THR A 28 1.66 -19.87 14.11
CA THR A 28 2.71 -18.86 13.94
C THR A 28 3.81 -19.02 14.98
N VAL A 29 4.74 -18.06 15.07
CA VAL A 29 5.80 -18.03 16.09
C VAL A 29 5.75 -16.75 16.90
N ASP A 30 6.13 -16.84 18.17
CA ASP A 30 6.33 -15.67 19.01
C ASP A 30 7.66 -14.94 18.68
N ARG A 31 7.96 -13.86 19.41
CA ARG A 31 9.19 -13.08 19.20
C ARG A 31 10.47 -13.84 19.57
N ALA A 32 10.38 -14.89 20.39
CA ALA A 32 11.49 -15.76 20.75
C ALA A 32 11.63 -16.96 19.79
N GLY A 33 10.71 -17.09 18.81
CA GLY A 33 10.72 -18.15 17.80
C GLY A 33 9.99 -19.42 18.24
N HIS A 34 9.30 -19.43 19.38
CA HIS A 34 8.54 -20.59 19.82
C HIS A 34 7.22 -20.69 19.03
N ALA A 35 6.84 -21.91 18.66
CA ALA A 35 5.58 -22.18 17.97
C ALA A 35 4.39 -21.87 18.88
N VAL A 36 3.43 -21.10 18.36
CA VAL A 36 2.21 -20.68 19.07
C VAL A 36 1.02 -20.68 18.13
N VAL A 37 -0.18 -20.85 18.69
CA VAL A 37 -1.44 -20.69 17.97
C VAL A 37 -1.99 -19.31 18.25
N LEU A 38 -2.18 -18.51 17.20
CA LEU A 38 -2.83 -17.20 17.27
C LEU A 38 -4.32 -17.35 17.02
N GLU A 39 -5.11 -17.15 18.07
CA GLU A 39 -6.57 -17.01 17.99
C GLU A 39 -6.95 -15.54 18.08
N ALA A 40 -7.09 -14.89 16.92
CA ALA A 40 -7.39 -13.47 16.86
C ALA A 40 -8.81 -13.18 17.36
N GLN A 41 -8.91 -12.37 18.41
CA GLN A 41 -10.18 -11.94 19.00
C GLN A 41 -10.53 -10.51 18.57
N GLY A 42 -11.82 -10.25 18.36
CA GLY A 42 -12.35 -8.93 18.02
C GLY A 42 -12.69 -8.73 16.54
N ARG A 43 -13.03 -7.49 16.19
CA ARG A 43 -13.46 -7.13 14.83
C ARG A 43 -12.24 -6.82 13.97
N HIS A 44 -12.05 -7.60 12.91
CA HIS A 44 -11.08 -7.34 11.86
C HIS A 44 -11.80 -7.08 10.55
N ASP A 45 -11.15 -6.34 9.66
CA ASP A 45 -11.75 -6.10 8.35
C ASP A 45 -11.67 -7.36 7.48
N PRO A 46 -12.80 -7.79 6.90
CA PRO A 46 -12.80 -8.89 5.95
C PRO A 46 -12.16 -8.48 4.61
N CYS A 47 -12.11 -7.18 4.31
CA CYS A 47 -11.54 -6.63 3.10
C CYS A 47 -11.01 -5.21 3.34
N VAL A 48 -9.73 -4.99 3.03
CA VAL A 48 -9.08 -3.66 3.15
C VAL A 48 -9.28 -2.79 1.92
N LEU A 49 -9.73 -3.37 0.79
CA LEU A 49 -9.77 -2.70 -0.51
C LEU A 49 -10.58 -1.39 -0.51
N PRO A 50 -11.77 -1.28 0.12
CA PRO A 50 -12.53 -0.03 0.10
C PRO A 50 -11.77 1.16 0.69
N ARG A 51 -10.86 0.92 1.64
CA ARG A 51 -10.01 1.96 2.23
C ARG A 51 -8.67 2.10 1.53
N ALA A 52 -8.22 1.06 0.82
CA ALA A 52 -6.97 1.07 0.10
C ALA A 52 -7.01 2.00 -1.12
N VAL A 53 -8.15 2.09 -1.81
CA VAL A 53 -8.31 2.96 -2.99
C VAL A 53 -7.97 4.43 -2.68
N PRO A 54 -8.62 5.12 -1.73
CA PRO A 54 -8.28 6.51 -1.43
C PRO A 54 -6.84 6.69 -0.93
N LEU A 55 -6.26 5.67 -0.28
CA LEU A 55 -4.87 5.70 0.17
C LEU A 55 -3.91 5.69 -1.02
N VAL A 56 -4.13 4.81 -2.01
CA VAL A 56 -3.31 4.73 -3.23
C VAL A 56 -3.43 6.00 -4.04
N GLU A 57 -4.64 6.56 -4.18
CA GLU A 57 -4.87 7.82 -4.88
C GLU A 57 -4.10 8.97 -4.22
N ALA A 58 -4.23 9.12 -2.89
CA ALA A 58 -3.52 10.15 -2.14
C ALA A 58 -1.98 10.03 -2.29
N MET A 59 -1.44 8.81 -2.15
CA MET A 59 -0.01 8.57 -2.31
C MET A 59 0.47 8.85 -3.74
N THR A 60 -0.35 8.54 -4.75
CA THR A 60 -0.03 8.86 -6.15
C THR A 60 0.03 10.37 -6.36
N CYS A 61 -0.94 11.13 -5.83
CA CYS A 61 -0.92 12.59 -5.89
C CYS A 61 0.30 13.21 -5.20
N LEU A 62 0.68 12.70 -4.02
CA LEU A 62 1.87 13.16 -3.29
C LEU A 62 3.15 12.92 -4.10
N MET A 63 3.30 11.73 -4.69
CA MET A 63 4.47 11.39 -5.51
C MET A 63 4.56 12.30 -6.74
N LEU A 64 3.45 12.49 -7.47
CA LEU A 64 3.42 13.36 -8.65
C LEU A 64 3.72 14.82 -8.31
N ALA A 65 3.26 15.31 -7.15
CA ALA A 65 3.59 16.65 -6.68
C ALA A 65 5.08 16.80 -6.36
N ASP A 66 5.69 15.80 -5.71
CA ASP A 66 7.13 15.81 -5.42
C ASP A 66 7.96 15.82 -6.72
N ASP A 67 7.66 14.93 -7.66
CA ASP A 67 8.36 14.86 -8.95
C ASP A 67 8.22 16.16 -9.75
N TRP A 68 7.03 16.76 -9.75
CA TRP A 68 6.80 18.05 -10.40
C TRP A 68 7.61 19.19 -9.76
N LEU A 69 7.64 19.26 -8.43
CA LEU A 69 8.43 20.28 -7.73
C LEU A 69 9.94 20.10 -7.96
N ARG A 70 10.44 18.86 -7.98
CA ARG A 70 11.84 18.54 -8.32
C ARG A 70 12.19 18.99 -9.73
N GLN A 71 11.33 18.71 -10.70
CA GLN A 71 11.53 19.16 -12.08
C GLN A 71 11.57 20.69 -12.16
N ARG A 72 10.63 21.38 -11.52
CA ARG A 72 10.62 22.85 -11.48
C ARG A 72 11.85 23.46 -10.81
N ALA A 73 12.38 22.83 -9.77
CA ALA A 73 13.61 23.29 -9.13
C ALA A 73 14.83 23.18 -10.06
N ASN A 74 14.89 22.14 -10.90
CA ASN A 74 15.96 21.97 -11.88
C ASN A 74 15.85 22.97 -13.04
N GLU A 75 14.64 23.35 -13.46
CA GLU A 75 14.40 24.31 -14.56
C GLU A 75 14.74 25.76 -14.20
N VAL A 76 14.93 26.07 -12.91
CA VAL A 76 15.26 27.42 -12.41
C VAL A 76 16.78 27.68 -12.36
N LEU A 77 17.62 26.65 -12.63
CA LEU A 77 19.07 26.76 -12.82
C LEU A 77 19.42 26.80 -14.32
#